data_AF-A0A959VVA6-F1
#
_entry.id   AF-A0A959VVA6-F1
#
_cell.length_a   1.000
_cell.length_b   1.000
_cell.length_c   1.000
_cell.angle_alpha   90.00
_cell.angle_beta   90.00
_cell.angle_gamma   90.00
#
_symmetry.space_group_name_H-M   'P 1'
#
loop_
_entity.id
_entity.type
_entity.pdbx_description
1 polymer ?
#
loop_
_entity_poly.entity_id
_entity_poly.type
_entity_poly.pdbx_seq_one_letter_code
_entity_poly.pdbx_strand_id
1 'polypeptide(L)'
;MEPNASSEAAAPRIAPGTPGDGLILNPKTWSAPHLEAADEDRLKKMIEWFENRGLKQLKDDDRENRWYSDFLEMQAELGIFSTFLTPARDGEGDPARRWDTTRICEFNELSGFYGLPYWYTWQVS
;
A
#
# COMPACT_ATOMS: atom_id res chain seq x y z
N MET A 1 41.72 -36.43 -10.99
CA MET A 1 40.53 -35.86 -10.32
C MET A 1 39.58 -35.47 -11.44
N GLU A 2 38.58 -36.30 -11.69
CA GLU A 2 37.50 -35.98 -12.63
C GLU A 2 36.70 -34.78 -12.11
N PRO A 3 36.29 -33.82 -12.95
CA PRO A 3 35.46 -32.71 -12.52
C PRO A 3 34.07 -33.23 -12.16
N ASN A 4 33.65 -32.99 -10.92
CA ASN A 4 32.32 -33.29 -10.43
C ASN A 4 31.30 -32.42 -11.18
N ALA A 5 30.67 -32.97 -12.22
CA ALA A 5 29.56 -32.33 -12.90
C ALA A 5 28.36 -32.36 -11.95
N SER A 6 28.21 -31.31 -11.13
CA SER A 6 27.00 -31.12 -10.35
C SER A 6 25.84 -30.94 -11.32
N SER A 7 25.02 -31.97 -11.45
CA SER A 7 23.74 -31.92 -12.15
C SER A 7 22.78 -31.08 -11.31
N GLU A 8 22.88 -29.75 -11.40
CA GLU A 8 21.79 -28.89 -10.95
C GLU A 8 20.60 -29.14 -11.88
N ALA A 9 19.69 -29.99 -11.41
CA ALA A 9 18.40 -30.17 -12.05
C ALA A 9 17.70 -28.81 -12.14
N ALA A 10 17.23 -28.45 -13.33
CA ALA A 10 16.49 -27.22 -13.54
C ALA A 10 15.27 -27.16 -12.60
N ALA A 11 15.13 -26.05 -11.86
CA ALA A 11 14.04 -25.82 -10.94
C ALA A 11 12.67 -26.01 -11.63
N PRO A 12 11.66 -26.59 -10.94
CA PRO A 12 10.37 -26.87 -11.54
C PRO A 12 9.70 -25.59 -12.06
N ARG A 13 9.07 -25.70 -13.24
CA ARG A 13 8.32 -24.59 -13.85
C ARG A 13 7.08 -24.27 -13.01
N ILE A 14 6.94 -22.99 -12.69
CA ILE A 14 5.90 -22.45 -11.83
C ILE A 14 4.54 -22.48 -12.56
N ALA A 15 3.54 -23.09 -11.93
CA ALA A 15 2.22 -23.29 -12.53
C ALA A 15 1.49 -21.95 -12.75
N PRO A 16 0.59 -21.86 -13.75
CA PRO A 16 -0.35 -20.73 -13.84
C PRO A 16 -1.11 -20.58 -12.51
N GLY A 17 -0.92 -19.47 -11.80
CA GLY A 17 -1.36 -19.31 -10.40
C GLY A 17 -0.23 -19.27 -9.37
N THR A 18 1.02 -19.16 -9.79
CA THR A 18 2.16 -18.93 -8.89
C THR A 18 3.10 -17.97 -9.64
N PRO A 19 3.19 -16.68 -9.24
CA PRO A 19 4.08 -16.18 -8.18
C PRO A 19 3.32 -15.37 -7.11
N GLY A 20 3.62 -15.58 -5.82
CA GLY A 20 2.85 -14.96 -4.73
C GLY A 20 1.49 -15.64 -4.54
N ASP A 21 1.47 -16.63 -3.67
CA ASP A 21 0.40 -17.41 -3.03
C ASP A 21 -0.77 -16.60 -2.40
N GLY A 22 -1.09 -15.42 -2.92
CA GLY A 22 -1.93 -14.42 -2.26
C GLY A 22 -1.16 -13.56 -1.24
N LEU A 23 0.14 -13.81 -1.05
CA LEU A 23 1.03 -12.99 -0.21
C LEU A 23 1.48 -11.69 -0.88
N ILE A 24 1.30 -11.55 -2.20
CA ILE A 24 1.71 -10.35 -2.93
C ILE A 24 0.46 -9.53 -3.25
N LEU A 25 0.44 -8.29 -2.75
CA LEU A 25 -0.60 -7.31 -3.02
C LEU A 25 -0.89 -7.19 -4.53
N ASN A 26 -2.17 -7.30 -4.90
CA ASN A 26 -2.69 -6.97 -6.22
C ASN A 26 -3.75 -5.86 -6.11
N PRO A 27 -3.43 -4.60 -6.46
CA PRO A 27 -4.38 -3.50 -6.30
C PRO A 27 -5.67 -3.63 -7.10
N LYS A 28 -5.64 -4.35 -8.23
CA LYS A 28 -6.81 -4.53 -9.11
C LYS A 28 -7.89 -5.43 -8.50
N THR A 29 -7.50 -6.24 -7.51
CA THR A 29 -8.40 -7.16 -6.81
C THR A 29 -8.34 -6.96 -5.30
N TRP A 30 -7.81 -5.82 -4.85
CA TRP A 30 -7.66 -5.54 -3.43
C TRP A 30 -9.01 -5.37 -2.76
N SER A 31 -9.15 -5.99 -1.59
CA SER A 31 -10.33 -5.90 -0.74
C SER A 31 -9.91 -6.14 0.70
N ALA A 32 -10.52 -5.42 1.64
CA ALA A 32 -10.24 -5.56 3.07
C ALA A 32 -11.55 -5.70 3.85
N PRO A 33 -12.26 -6.84 3.75
CA PRO A 33 -13.58 -7.04 4.35
C PRO A 33 -13.59 -7.03 5.89
N HIS A 34 -12.40 -7.02 6.50
CA HIS A 34 -12.21 -6.91 7.95
C HIS A 34 -12.15 -5.44 8.42
N LEU A 35 -12.11 -4.48 7.50
CA LEU A 35 -12.22 -3.05 7.82
C LEU A 35 -13.68 -2.60 7.83
N GLU A 36 -13.91 -1.45 8.44
CA GLU A 36 -15.17 -0.74 8.27
C GLU A 36 -15.35 -0.33 6.80
N ALA A 37 -16.59 -0.39 6.29
CA ALA A 37 -16.86 -0.11 4.88
C ALA A 37 -16.36 1.26 4.41
N ALA A 38 -16.39 2.27 5.30
CA ALA A 38 -15.87 3.59 5.01
C ALA A 38 -14.33 3.62 4.88
N ASP A 39 -13.61 2.82 5.68
CA ASP A 39 -12.16 2.74 5.62
C ASP A 39 -11.71 1.97 4.37
N GLU A 40 -12.40 0.88 4.02
CA GLU A 40 -12.17 0.15 2.77
C GLU A 40 -12.42 1.03 1.53
N ASP A 41 -13.48 1.84 1.54
CA ASP A 41 -13.78 2.78 0.45
C ASP A 41 -12.69 3.87 0.29
N ARG A 42 -12.18 4.43 1.41
CA ARG A 42 -11.07 5.38 1.37
C ARG A 42 -9.83 4.75 0.73
N LEU A 43 -9.47 3.53 1.12
CA LEU A 43 -8.29 2.85 0.56
C LEU A 43 -8.48 2.47 -0.92
N LYS A 44 -9.70 2.10 -1.35
CA LYS A 44 -10.02 1.90 -2.78
C LYS A 44 -9.84 3.17 -3.60
N LYS A 45 -10.27 4.32 -3.09
CA LYS A 45 -10.08 5.63 -3.76
C LYS A 45 -8.60 6.02 -3.82
N MET A 46 -7.83 5.69 -2.79
CA MET A 46 -6.38 5.88 -2.81
C MET A 46 -5.71 5.02 -3.90
N ILE A 47 -6.11 3.75 -4.03
CA ILE A 47 -5.66 2.86 -5.11
C ILE A 47 -6.01 3.47 -6.47
N GLU A 48 -7.25 3.91 -6.67
CA GLU A 48 -7.70 4.55 -7.91
C GLU A 48 -6.84 5.77 -8.26
N TRP A 49 -6.52 6.62 -7.27
CA TRP A 49 -5.65 7.77 -7.48
C TRP A 49 -4.26 7.38 -7.98
N PHE A 50 -3.66 6.33 -7.41
CA PHE A 50 -2.37 5.82 -7.85
C PHE A 50 -2.44 5.17 -9.25
N GLU A 51 -3.47 4.37 -9.52
CA GLU A 51 -3.64 3.72 -10.82
C GLU A 51 -3.89 4.72 -11.95
N ASN A 52 -4.63 5.81 -11.69
CA ASN A 52 -4.85 6.89 -12.64
C ASN A 52 -3.55 7.63 -13.01
N ARG A 53 -2.61 7.73 -12.08
CA ARG A 53 -1.26 8.28 -12.30
C ARG A 53 -0.41 7.32 -13.13
N GLY A 54 -0.49 6.03 -12.80
CA GLY A 54 0.18 4.95 -13.50
C GLY A 54 1.69 4.87 -13.24
N LEU A 55 2.25 3.70 -13.56
CA LEU A 55 3.62 3.32 -13.23
C LEU A 55 4.68 4.28 -13.76
N LYS A 56 4.49 4.82 -14.97
CA LYS A 56 5.48 5.72 -15.58
C LYS A 56 5.64 6.99 -14.74
N GLN A 57 4.53 7.65 -14.42
CA GLN A 57 4.57 8.90 -13.67
C GLN A 57 5.07 8.66 -12.24
N LEU A 58 4.62 7.60 -11.57
CA LEU A 58 5.14 7.26 -10.22
C LEU A 58 6.66 7.12 -10.18
N LYS A 59 7.25 6.46 -11.18
CA LYS A 59 8.70 6.28 -11.27
C LYS A 59 9.44 7.55 -11.67
N ASP A 60 8.82 8.42 -12.46
CA ASP A 60 9.41 9.69 -12.82
C ASP A 60 9.36 10.67 -11.64
N ASP A 61 8.26 10.68 -10.89
CA ASP A 61 8.10 11.49 -9.66
C ASP A 61 9.16 11.11 -8.62
N ASP A 62 9.39 9.80 -8.41
CA ASP A 62 10.43 9.28 -7.52
C ASP A 62 11.86 9.70 -7.95
N ARG A 63 12.23 9.43 -9.21
CA ARG A 63 13.58 9.74 -9.71
C ARG A 63 13.91 11.22 -9.71
N GLU A 64 12.92 12.05 -9.99
CA GLU A 64 13.06 13.50 -10.06
C GLU A 64 12.88 14.16 -8.68
N ASN A 65 12.66 13.38 -7.61
CA ASN A 65 12.41 13.85 -6.25
C ASN A 65 11.28 14.89 -6.19
N ARG A 66 10.20 14.66 -6.95
CA ARG A 66 9.08 15.59 -7.01
C ARG A 66 8.32 15.57 -5.68
N TRP A 67 8.01 16.76 -5.18
CA TRP A 67 7.15 16.92 -4.02
C TRP A 67 5.71 16.52 -4.38
N TYR A 68 5.13 15.61 -3.59
CA TYR A 68 3.83 14.98 -3.82
C TYR A 68 2.68 15.73 -3.12
N SER A 69 2.61 17.07 -3.24
CA SER A 69 1.56 17.86 -2.59
C SER A 69 0.14 17.41 -2.95
N ASP A 70 -0.05 16.96 -4.19
CA ASP A 70 -1.31 16.41 -4.70
C ASP A 70 -1.73 15.11 -3.98
N PHE A 71 -0.77 14.27 -3.59
CA PHE A 71 -1.04 13.11 -2.73
C PHE A 71 -1.52 13.56 -1.36
N LEU A 72 -0.90 14.58 -0.76
CA LEU A 72 -1.29 15.09 0.57
C LEU A 72 -2.68 15.73 0.54
N GLU A 73 -3.00 16.45 -0.52
CA GLU A 73 -4.33 17.03 -0.75
C GLU A 73 -5.39 15.92 -0.88
N MET A 74 -5.15 14.92 -1.73
CA MET A 74 -6.04 13.76 -1.86
C MET A 74 -6.18 12.98 -0.53
N GLN A 75 -5.08 12.77 0.18
CA GLN A 75 -5.08 12.08 1.47
C GLN A 75 -5.96 12.85 2.46
N ALA A 76 -5.82 14.17 2.53
CA ALA A 76 -6.62 15.03 3.40
C ALA A 76 -8.12 14.97 3.04
N GLU A 77 -8.47 15.02 1.76
CA GLU A 77 -9.85 14.82 1.28
C GLU A 77 -10.41 13.45 1.68
N LEU A 78 -9.61 12.40 1.55
CA LEU A 78 -9.96 11.06 1.98
C LEU A 78 -9.89 10.87 3.50
N GLY A 79 -9.46 11.86 4.29
CA GLY A 79 -9.44 11.80 5.75
C GLY A 79 -8.73 10.59 6.35
N ILE A 80 -7.77 9.98 5.64
CA ILE A 80 -7.10 8.74 6.09
C ILE A 80 -6.34 9.00 7.39
N PHE A 81 -5.43 9.97 7.45
CA PHE A 81 -4.64 10.32 8.64
C PHE A 81 -5.49 10.79 9.80
N SER A 82 -6.46 11.68 9.56
CA SER A 82 -7.37 12.14 10.62
C SER A 82 -8.17 11.00 11.25
N THR A 83 -8.43 9.93 10.50
CA THR A 83 -9.18 8.77 10.99
C THR A 83 -8.25 7.72 11.61
N PHE A 84 -7.11 7.43 10.97
CA PHE A 84 -6.24 6.30 11.30
C PHE A 84 -5.20 6.66 12.37
N LEU A 85 -4.76 7.91 12.40
CA LEU A 85 -3.64 8.36 13.25
C LEU A 85 -4.09 9.20 14.45
N THR A 86 -5.38 9.52 14.55
CA THR A 86 -5.93 10.21 15.72
C THR A 86 -6.20 9.20 16.84
N PRO A 87 -5.55 9.30 18.01
CA PRO A 87 -5.87 8.46 19.15
C PRO A 87 -7.32 8.69 19.60
N ALA A 88 -7.98 7.65 20.11
CA ALA A 88 -9.39 7.74 20.50
C ALA A 88 -9.67 8.85 21.54
N ARG A 89 -8.71 9.15 22.43
CA ARG A 89 -8.82 10.25 23.42
C ARG A 89 -8.95 11.64 22.76
N ASP A 90 -8.38 11.79 21.57
CA ASP A 90 -8.32 13.03 20.79
C ASP A 90 -9.38 13.02 19.66
N GLY A 91 -10.18 11.95 19.58
CA GLY A 91 -11.17 11.72 18.53
C GLY A 91 -12.51 12.43 18.72
N GLU A 92 -12.69 13.23 19.78
CA GLU A 92 -13.92 13.99 20.06
C GLU A 92 -15.21 13.15 20.11
N GLY A 93 -15.08 11.86 20.45
CA GLY A 93 -16.21 10.91 20.49
C GLY A 93 -16.57 10.31 19.12
N ASP A 94 -15.85 10.66 18.04
CA ASP A 94 -15.97 9.98 16.75
C ASP A 94 -15.31 8.58 16.84
N PRO A 95 -16.09 7.49 16.73
CA PRO A 95 -15.55 6.14 16.82
C PRO A 95 -14.62 5.79 15.66
N ALA A 96 -14.68 6.50 14.53
CA ALA A 96 -13.78 6.30 13.41
C ALA A 96 -12.33 6.71 13.76
N ARG A 97 -12.16 7.77 14.56
CA ARG A 97 -10.87 8.32 14.98
C ARG A 97 -10.28 7.51 16.12
N ARG A 98 -9.51 6.48 15.78
CA ARG A 98 -8.83 5.63 16.76
C ARG A 98 -7.59 5.02 16.14
N TRP A 99 -6.54 4.90 16.96
CA TRP A 99 -5.38 4.12 16.59
C TRP A 99 -5.75 2.64 16.49
N ASP A 100 -5.43 2.03 15.36
CA ASP A 100 -5.77 0.66 15.04
C ASP A 100 -4.75 0.09 14.07
N THR A 101 -3.98 -0.88 14.54
CA THR A 101 -2.86 -1.44 13.78
C THR A 101 -3.32 -2.10 12.49
N THR A 102 -4.52 -2.68 12.45
CA THR A 102 -5.00 -3.41 11.27
C THR A 102 -5.16 -2.48 10.07
N ARG A 103 -5.85 -1.35 10.22
CA ARG A 103 -6.01 -0.38 9.12
C ARG A 103 -4.70 0.32 8.75
N ILE A 104 -3.80 0.51 9.72
CA ILE A 104 -2.49 1.11 9.48
C ILE A 104 -1.63 0.14 8.65
N CYS A 105 -1.70 -1.17 8.90
CA CYS A 105 -1.04 -2.18 8.09
C CYS A 105 -1.55 -2.20 6.64
N GLU A 106 -2.87 -2.12 6.44
CA GLU A 106 -3.46 -2.03 5.09
C GLU A 106 -2.99 -0.77 4.34
N PHE A 107 -3.00 0.39 5.00
CA PHE A 107 -2.45 1.62 4.43
C PHE A 107 -0.95 1.50 4.12
N ASN A 108 -0.15 0.90 5.01
CA ASN A 108 1.29 0.72 4.84
C ASN A 108 1.63 -0.20 3.67
N GLU A 109 0.89 -1.29 3.49
CA GLU A 109 1.08 -2.20 2.36
C GLU A 109 0.81 -1.49 1.02
N LEU A 110 -0.33 -0.78 0.93
CA LEU A 110 -0.71 -0.04 -0.28
C LEU A 110 0.27 1.10 -0.61
N SER A 111 0.56 1.98 0.36
CA SER A 111 1.46 3.12 0.15
C SER A 111 2.88 2.65 -0.17
N GLY A 112 3.38 1.62 0.52
CA GLY A 112 4.68 1.02 0.25
C GLY A 112 4.79 0.37 -1.14
N PHE A 113 3.70 -0.23 -1.63
CA PHE A 113 3.64 -0.80 -2.98
C PHE A 113 3.75 0.26 -4.08
N TYR A 114 3.07 1.39 -3.94
CA TYR A 114 3.08 2.46 -4.94
C TYR A 114 4.30 3.37 -4.87
N GLY A 115 4.92 3.50 -3.70
CA GLY A 115 6.20 4.19 -3.54
C GLY A 115 6.50 4.56 -2.09
N LEU A 116 7.73 4.30 -1.65
CA LEU A 116 8.22 4.65 -0.31
C LEU A 116 8.00 6.13 0.10
N PRO A 117 8.08 7.14 -0.80
CA PRO A 117 7.83 8.52 -0.42
C PRO A 117 6.41 8.76 0.14
N TYR A 118 5.41 8.05 -0.37
CA TYR A 118 4.02 8.16 0.11
C TYR A 118 3.86 7.55 1.50
N TRP A 119 4.54 6.44 1.77
CA TRP A 119 4.62 5.85 3.12
C TRP A 119 5.37 6.77 4.10
N TYR A 120 6.45 7.41 3.67
CA TYR A 120 7.26 8.27 4.54
C TYR A 120 6.45 9.42 5.15
N THR A 121 5.51 10.01 4.42
CA THR A 121 4.65 11.09 4.94
C THR A 121 3.94 10.71 6.22
N TRP A 122 3.35 9.52 6.23
CA TRP A 122 2.70 8.94 7.39
C TRP A 122 3.69 8.74 8.55
N GLN A 123 4.93 8.30 8.27
CA GLN A 123 5.91 7.94 9.30
C GLN A 123 6.34 9.14 10.15
N VAL A 124 6.29 10.33 9.56
CA VAL A 124 6.71 11.59 10.20
C VAL A 124 5.56 12.55 10.52
N SER A 125 4.30 12.12 10.34
CA SER A 125 3.10 12.91 10.63
C SER A 125 2.69 12.87 12.10
#